data_AF-A0A2G5VRI6-F1
#
_entry.id   AF-A0A2G5VRI6-F1
#
_cell.length_a   1.000
_cell.length_b   1.000
_cell.length_c   1.000
_cell.angle_alpha   90.00
_cell.angle_beta   90.00
_cell.angle_gamma   90.00
#
_symmetry.space_group_name_H-M   'P 1'
#
loop_
_entity.id
_entity.type
_entity.pdbx_description
1 polymer ?
#
loop_
_entity_poly.entity_id
_entity_poly.type
_entity_poly.pdbx_seq_one_letter_code
_entity_poly.pdbx_strand_id
1 'polypeptide(L)'
;MSLISQIKITKEFKCLPKFPPDFDYQLVNYPSYIHIGYSFGFDINRLLNSTCKRIKLGDSGLSNQDLNVFFREWKTAGTFPNLQWLEIESKNIDNLSAILEMVPPITSIEIPQKQVSIRFGGNRNDEVMIYDAVRINKEDGTEAWLKVELGEVPRLEFLVFDPSNTVVKEMDPNDDEEEYEDGASDDEETEDEDSDDEESDGGGSDNEEN
;
A
#
# COMPACT_ATOMS: atom_id res chain seq x y z
N MET A 1 8.12 0.43 -33.56
CA MET A 1 7.14 -0.02 -32.56
C MET A 1 7.91 -0.43 -31.31
N SER A 2 7.52 0.08 -30.14
CA SER A 2 8.20 -0.25 -28.87
C SER A 2 7.82 -1.67 -28.40
N LEU A 3 8.77 -2.44 -27.86
CA LEU A 3 8.54 -3.79 -27.35
C LEU A 3 7.42 -3.83 -26.29
N ILE A 4 7.27 -2.76 -25.51
CA ILE A 4 6.27 -2.65 -24.44
C ILE A 4 4.83 -2.70 -24.98
N SER A 5 4.61 -2.20 -26.21
CA SER A 5 3.29 -2.19 -26.85
C SER A 5 2.80 -3.57 -27.29
N GLN A 6 3.70 -4.57 -27.31
CA GLN A 6 3.39 -5.94 -27.74
C GLN A 6 3.12 -6.88 -26.55
N ILE A 7 3.40 -6.44 -25.32
CA ILE A 7 3.22 -7.28 -24.12
C ILE A 7 1.81 -7.07 -23.57
N LYS A 8 1.01 -8.14 -23.54
CA LYS A 8 -0.32 -8.13 -22.94
C LYS A 8 -0.22 -8.44 -21.45
N ILE A 9 -0.04 -7.40 -20.63
CA ILE A 9 -0.04 -7.53 -19.17
C ILE A 9 -1.48 -7.48 -18.67
N THR A 10 -1.99 -8.59 -18.11
CA THR A 10 -3.40 -8.69 -17.69
C THR A 10 -3.60 -8.67 -16.18
N LYS A 11 -2.61 -9.14 -15.41
CA LYS A 11 -2.75 -9.27 -13.94
C LYS A 11 -2.17 -8.07 -13.21
N GLU A 12 -0.86 -7.88 -13.33
CA GLU A 12 -0.13 -6.94 -12.50
C GLU A 12 1.02 -6.30 -13.27
N PHE A 13 1.17 -4.98 -13.13
CA PHE A 13 2.31 -4.21 -13.58
C PHE A 13 2.92 -3.48 -12.38
N LYS A 14 4.15 -3.85 -12.03
CA LYS A 14 4.94 -3.25 -10.95
C LYS A 14 6.17 -2.59 -11.54
N CYS A 15 6.33 -1.30 -11.29
CA CYS A 15 7.41 -0.48 -11.81
C CYS A 15 7.93 0.46 -10.72
N LEU A 16 8.93 -0.01 -9.98
CA LEU A 16 9.55 0.72 -8.88
C LEU A 16 10.76 1.60 -9.27
N PRO A 17 11.51 1.33 -10.35
CA PRO A 17 12.62 2.19 -10.74
C PRO A 17 12.17 3.59 -11.15
N LYS A 18 13.04 4.59 -10.92
CA LYS A 18 12.86 5.94 -11.41
C LYS A 18 13.18 6.01 -12.90
N PHE A 19 12.21 6.45 -13.70
CA PHE A 19 12.40 6.74 -15.10
C PHE A 19 12.60 8.24 -15.33
N PRO A 20 13.16 8.65 -16.47
CA PRO A 20 13.14 10.05 -16.90
C PRO A 20 11.71 10.63 -16.85
N PRO A 21 11.53 11.93 -16.53
CA PRO A 21 10.19 12.53 -16.43
C PRO A 21 9.35 12.45 -17.71
N ASP A 22 9.99 12.33 -18.87
CA ASP A 22 9.39 12.18 -20.19
C ASP A 22 9.11 10.72 -20.57
N PHE A 23 9.36 9.77 -19.67
CA PHE A 23 9.10 8.36 -19.92
C PHE A 23 7.59 8.10 -20.05
N ASP A 24 7.23 7.56 -21.20
CA ASP A 24 5.86 7.19 -21.50
C ASP A 24 5.62 5.71 -21.15
N TYR A 25 4.76 5.47 -20.15
CA TYR A 25 4.39 4.12 -19.72
C TYR A 25 3.60 3.33 -20.78
N GLN A 26 3.06 3.98 -21.83
CA GLN A 26 2.31 3.40 -22.97
C GLN A 26 1.61 2.06 -22.67
N LEU A 27 0.75 2.04 -21.65
CA LEU A 27 -0.01 0.84 -21.31
C LEU A 27 -1.15 0.67 -22.32
N VAL A 28 -0.89 -0.13 -23.37
CA VAL A 28 -1.87 -0.43 -24.44
C VAL A 28 -3.04 -1.25 -23.89
N ASN A 29 -2.80 -2.04 -22.85
CA ASN A 29 -3.83 -2.71 -22.06
C ASN A 29 -3.57 -2.44 -20.58
N TYR A 30 -4.62 -2.08 -19.85
CA TYR A 30 -4.52 -1.87 -18.41
C TYR A 30 -4.62 -3.22 -17.69
N PRO A 31 -3.60 -3.59 -16.87
CA PRO A 31 -3.69 -4.78 -16.03
C PRO A 31 -4.70 -4.58 -14.89
N SER A 32 -5.07 -5.65 -14.19
CA SER A 32 -5.94 -5.50 -13.01
C SER A 32 -5.30 -4.65 -11.91
N TYR A 33 -3.96 -4.69 -11.76
CA TYR A 33 -3.22 -3.92 -10.78
C TYR A 33 -2.03 -3.19 -11.40
N ILE A 34 -1.94 -1.88 -11.14
CA ILE A 34 -0.76 -1.05 -11.42
C ILE A 34 -0.15 -0.59 -10.10
N HIS A 35 1.17 -0.72 -10.00
CA HIS A 35 1.97 -0.10 -8.96
C HIS A 35 3.19 0.56 -9.59
N ILE A 36 3.25 1.90 -9.54
CA ILE A 36 4.36 2.69 -10.06
C ILE A 36 4.95 3.49 -8.91
N GLY A 37 6.22 3.24 -8.55
CA GLY A 37 6.87 3.89 -7.41
C GLY A 37 7.32 5.33 -7.67
N TYR A 38 7.67 5.65 -8.92
CA TYR A 38 8.00 7.01 -9.37
C TYR A 38 7.08 7.41 -10.52
N SER A 39 5.93 7.96 -10.17
CA SER A 39 4.82 8.17 -11.10
C SER A 39 4.65 9.61 -11.58
N PHE A 40 5.71 10.44 -11.51
CA PHE A 40 5.68 11.83 -11.96
C PHE A 40 5.17 12.00 -13.42
N GLY A 41 5.49 11.06 -14.31
CA GLY A 41 4.99 11.03 -15.70
C GLY A 41 3.61 10.37 -15.89
N PHE A 42 2.95 9.94 -14.82
CA PHE A 42 1.60 9.38 -14.85
C PHE A 42 0.58 10.50 -14.55
N ASP A 43 0.13 11.17 -15.60
CA ASP A 43 -0.75 12.34 -15.49
C ASP A 43 -2.24 11.99 -15.27
N ILE A 44 -3.06 13.02 -15.08
CA ILE A 44 -4.50 12.89 -14.88
C ILE A 44 -5.19 12.19 -16.06
N ASN A 45 -4.77 12.44 -17.31
CA ASN A 45 -5.38 11.81 -18.47
C ASN A 45 -5.19 10.29 -18.45
N ARG A 46 -4.02 9.80 -18.03
CA ARG A 46 -3.76 8.37 -17.88
C ARG A 46 -4.57 7.74 -16.77
N LEU A 47 -4.77 8.46 -15.67
CA LEU A 47 -5.63 8.02 -14.58
C LEU A 47 -7.08 7.90 -15.03
N LEU A 48 -7.60 8.91 -15.74
CA LEU A 48 -8.98 8.93 -16.25
C LEU A 48 -9.27 7.82 -17.27
N ASN A 49 -8.28 7.47 -18.11
CA ASN A 49 -8.43 6.41 -19.10
C ASN A 49 -8.16 4.99 -18.56
N SER A 50 -7.77 4.88 -17.28
CA SER A 50 -7.43 3.60 -16.68
C SER A 50 -8.67 2.73 -16.45
N THR A 51 -8.61 1.48 -16.92
CA THR A 51 -9.63 0.47 -16.61
C THR A 51 -9.20 -0.48 -15.49
N CYS A 52 -8.13 -0.13 -14.77
CA CYS A 52 -7.57 -0.94 -13.68
C CYS A 52 -8.54 -1.10 -12.52
N LYS A 53 -8.38 -2.23 -11.83
CA LYS A 53 -9.08 -2.50 -10.57
C LYS A 53 -8.37 -1.86 -9.37
N ARG A 54 -7.04 -1.89 -9.40
CA ARG A 54 -6.14 -1.38 -8.35
C ARG A 54 -5.08 -0.47 -8.97
N ILE A 55 -4.85 0.67 -8.36
CA ILE A 55 -3.82 1.61 -8.80
C ILE A 55 -3.09 2.15 -7.57
N LYS A 56 -1.76 2.01 -7.55
CA LYS A 56 -0.87 2.62 -6.54
C LYS A 56 0.19 3.46 -7.24
N LEU A 57 0.22 4.75 -6.93
CA LEU A 57 1.11 5.74 -7.55
C LEU A 57 1.94 6.42 -6.46
N GLY A 58 3.23 6.08 -6.40
CA GLY A 58 4.22 6.74 -5.54
C GLY A 58 4.91 7.90 -6.25
N ASP A 59 5.38 8.89 -5.49
CA ASP A 59 6.05 10.10 -5.99
C ASP A 59 5.35 10.70 -7.21
N SER A 60 4.02 10.84 -7.10
CA SER A 60 3.15 11.29 -8.17
C SER A 60 3.20 12.81 -8.35
N GLY A 61 2.99 13.26 -9.59
CA GLY A 61 2.83 14.67 -9.92
C GLY A 61 1.41 15.22 -9.71
N LEU A 62 0.43 14.36 -9.38
CA LEU A 62 -0.98 14.74 -9.29
C LEU A 62 -1.27 15.67 -8.11
N SER A 63 -1.94 16.79 -8.37
CA SER A 63 -2.32 17.76 -7.34
C SER A 63 -3.78 17.61 -6.89
N ASN A 64 -4.19 18.37 -5.87
CA ASN A 64 -5.60 18.47 -5.45
C ASN A 64 -6.55 18.83 -6.63
N GLN A 65 -6.10 19.66 -7.58
CA GLN A 65 -6.89 20.02 -8.76
C GLN A 65 -7.08 18.84 -9.70
N ASP A 66 -6.03 18.05 -9.96
CA ASP A 66 -6.13 16.83 -10.76
C ASP A 66 -7.07 15.81 -10.09
N LEU A 67 -6.96 15.67 -8.77
CA LEU A 67 -7.82 14.80 -7.98
C LEU A 67 -9.29 15.24 -8.05
N ASN A 68 -9.58 16.55 -8.05
CA ASN A 68 -10.94 17.04 -8.27
C ASN A 68 -11.47 16.70 -9.66
N VAL A 69 -10.62 16.76 -10.69
CA VAL A 69 -11.00 16.31 -12.05
C VAL A 69 -11.34 14.83 -12.01
N PHE A 70 -10.48 14.00 -11.41
CA PHE A 70 -10.73 12.57 -11.25
C PHE A 70 -12.05 12.29 -10.53
N PHE A 71 -12.28 12.90 -9.37
CA PHE A 71 -13.47 12.61 -8.57
C PHE A 71 -14.77 13.11 -9.21
N ARG A 72 -14.72 14.19 -10.00
CA ARG A 72 -15.87 14.64 -10.80
C ARG A 72 -16.26 13.58 -11.83
N GLU A 73 -15.28 13.02 -12.54
CA GLU A 73 -15.53 11.94 -13.49
C GLU A 73 -15.99 10.66 -12.77
N TRP A 74 -15.35 10.30 -11.64
CA TRP A 74 -15.74 9.14 -10.85
C TRP A 74 -17.16 9.23 -10.31
N LYS A 75 -17.64 10.42 -9.93
CA LYS A 75 -19.02 10.60 -9.45
C LYS A 75 -20.07 10.35 -10.53
N THR A 76 -19.72 10.46 -11.81
CA THR A 76 -20.65 10.25 -12.93
C THR A 76 -21.07 8.78 -13.02
N ALA A 77 -22.37 8.50 -13.10
CA ALA A 77 -22.86 7.12 -13.21
C ALA A 77 -22.21 6.35 -14.39
N GLY A 78 -21.82 5.08 -14.13
CA GLY A 78 -21.24 4.20 -15.16
C GLY A 78 -19.75 4.40 -15.50
N THR A 79 -19.07 5.40 -14.94
CA THR A 79 -17.61 5.56 -15.09
C THR A 79 -16.82 4.65 -14.14
N PHE A 80 -15.56 4.33 -14.46
CA PHE A 80 -14.65 3.50 -13.65
C PHE A 80 -15.26 2.19 -13.10
N PRO A 81 -15.92 1.36 -13.93
CA PRO A 81 -16.69 0.21 -13.45
C PRO A 81 -15.85 -0.87 -12.75
N ASN A 82 -14.53 -0.88 -12.97
CA ASN A 82 -13.62 -1.87 -12.39
C ASN A 82 -12.90 -1.34 -11.15
N LEU A 83 -12.83 -0.02 -10.96
CA LEU A 83 -11.99 0.58 -9.94
C LEU A 83 -12.50 0.20 -8.56
N GLN A 84 -11.61 -0.34 -7.73
CA GLN A 84 -11.89 -0.70 -6.35
C GLN A 84 -10.95 -0.03 -5.36
N TRP A 85 -9.72 0.27 -5.80
CA TRP A 85 -8.75 0.93 -4.94
C TRP A 85 -7.78 1.82 -5.71
N LEU A 86 -7.57 3.01 -5.19
CA LEU A 86 -6.62 4.00 -5.66
C LEU A 86 -5.84 4.55 -4.47
N GLU A 87 -4.52 4.46 -4.54
CA GLU A 87 -3.59 5.09 -3.60
C GLU A 87 -2.65 6.02 -4.39
N ILE A 88 -2.54 7.27 -3.93
CA ILE A 88 -1.66 8.27 -4.52
C ILE A 88 -0.85 8.92 -3.41
N GLU A 89 0.47 8.80 -3.50
CA GLU A 89 1.42 9.58 -2.70
C GLU A 89 1.98 10.71 -3.57
N SER A 90 1.76 11.96 -3.15
CA SER A 90 2.21 13.13 -3.90
C SER A 90 2.52 14.30 -2.98
N LYS A 91 3.64 14.97 -3.24
CA LYS A 91 3.99 16.24 -2.58
C LYS A 91 3.13 17.43 -3.06
N ASN A 92 2.33 17.24 -4.09
CA ASN A 92 1.42 18.25 -4.63
C ASN A 92 0.02 18.18 -4.02
N ILE A 93 -0.21 17.28 -3.06
CA ILE A 93 -1.42 17.26 -2.24
C ILE A 93 -1.17 18.15 -1.01
N ASP A 94 -2.01 19.16 -0.83
CA ASP A 94 -1.85 20.17 0.23
C ASP A 94 -3.17 20.49 0.95
N ASN A 95 -3.10 21.37 1.96
CA ASN A 95 -4.26 21.94 2.65
C ASN A 95 -4.65 23.34 2.14
N LEU A 96 -4.11 23.76 0.99
CA LEU A 96 -4.39 25.08 0.41
C LEU A 96 -5.62 25.04 -0.50
N SER A 97 -5.98 23.86 -1.00
CA SER A 97 -7.13 23.65 -1.88
C SER A 97 -7.92 22.41 -1.49
N ALA A 98 -9.23 22.44 -1.75
CA ALA A 98 -10.11 21.32 -1.41
C ALA A 98 -10.01 20.17 -2.43
N ILE A 99 -10.31 18.96 -1.98
CA ILE A 99 -10.63 17.79 -2.79
C ILE A 99 -12.07 17.42 -2.46
N LEU A 100 -12.96 17.36 -3.47
CA LEU A 100 -14.39 17.13 -3.25
C LEU A 100 -15.00 18.10 -2.21
N GLU A 101 -14.63 19.38 -2.29
CA GLU A 101 -15.07 20.44 -1.37
C GLU A 101 -14.61 20.27 0.09
N MET A 102 -13.76 19.27 0.38
CA MET A 102 -13.13 19.06 1.67
C MET A 102 -11.65 19.48 1.62
N VAL A 103 -11.20 20.30 2.56
CA VAL A 103 -9.78 20.70 2.65
C VAL A 103 -9.01 19.62 3.41
N PRO A 104 -7.91 19.07 2.86
CA PRO A 104 -7.08 18.10 3.58
C PRO A 104 -6.53 18.62 4.92
N PRO A 105 -6.31 17.75 5.91
CA PRO A 105 -6.52 16.30 5.88
C PRO A 105 -8.02 15.93 5.85
N ILE A 106 -8.33 14.84 5.15
CA ILE A 106 -9.70 14.31 5.02
C ILE A 106 -9.75 13.02 5.83
N THR A 107 -10.27 13.12 7.04
CA THR A 107 -10.46 11.98 7.95
C THR A 107 -11.81 12.10 8.66
N SER A 108 -12.43 10.96 8.96
CA SER A 108 -13.61 10.86 9.80
C SER A 108 -13.21 10.92 11.27
N ILE A 109 -14.07 11.49 12.10
CA ILE A 109 -13.95 11.50 13.57
C ILE A 109 -15.14 10.79 14.23
N GLU A 110 -15.86 9.97 13.46
CA GLU A 110 -17.01 9.21 13.94
C GLU A 110 -16.60 8.17 15.01
N ILE A 111 -17.48 7.97 16.01
CA ILE A 111 -17.34 6.96 17.07
C ILE A 111 -18.58 6.06 17.02
N PRO A 112 -18.44 4.71 16.96
CA PRO A 112 -17.18 3.97 16.88
C PRO A 112 -16.42 4.25 15.58
N GLN A 113 -15.08 4.15 15.63
CA GLN A 113 -14.24 4.28 14.45
C GLN A 113 -14.60 3.18 13.45
N LYS A 114 -14.47 3.49 12.16
CA LYS A 114 -14.77 2.51 11.10
C LYS A 114 -13.50 2.11 10.40
N GLN A 115 -13.29 0.80 10.33
CA GLN A 115 -12.31 0.17 9.47
C GLN A 115 -13.02 -0.31 8.21
N VAL A 116 -12.47 0.00 7.05
CA VAL A 116 -12.92 -0.56 5.77
C VAL A 116 -11.77 -1.35 5.20
N SER A 117 -12.00 -2.64 4.93
CA SER A 117 -11.01 -3.48 4.28
C SER A 117 -11.53 -4.04 2.96
N ILE A 118 -10.61 -4.22 2.02
CA ILE A 118 -10.87 -4.87 0.74
C ILE A 118 -9.83 -5.94 0.48
N ARG A 119 -10.29 -7.13 0.09
CA ARG A 119 -9.40 -8.27 -0.19
C ARG A 119 -9.41 -8.60 -1.68
N PHE A 120 -8.23 -8.58 -2.31
CA PHE A 120 -8.12 -8.81 -3.75
C PHE A 120 -7.75 -10.26 -4.14
N GLY A 121 -7.34 -11.07 -3.16
CA GLY A 121 -6.88 -12.44 -3.36
C GLY A 121 -7.03 -13.30 -2.11
N GLY A 122 -6.53 -14.54 -2.15
CA GLY A 122 -6.61 -15.46 -1.02
C GLY A 122 -5.56 -15.23 0.08
N ASN A 123 -4.55 -14.40 -0.19
CA ASN A 123 -3.46 -14.13 0.75
C ASN A 123 -3.80 -12.90 1.62
N ARG A 124 -3.43 -12.92 2.92
CA ARG A 124 -3.60 -11.76 3.82
C ARG A 124 -2.84 -10.52 3.31
N ASN A 125 -1.74 -10.72 2.58
CA ASN A 125 -0.96 -9.62 1.98
C ASN A 125 -1.68 -8.91 0.81
N ASP A 126 -2.83 -9.43 0.35
CA ASP A 126 -3.68 -8.81 -0.67
C ASP A 126 -4.86 -8.02 -0.08
N GLU A 127 -4.87 -7.82 1.23
CA GLU A 127 -5.85 -7.00 1.94
C GLU A 127 -5.34 -5.56 2.10
N VAL A 128 -6.19 -4.61 1.80
CA VAL A 128 -5.97 -3.18 2.09
C VAL A 128 -6.98 -2.78 3.14
N MET A 129 -6.53 -2.01 4.14
CA MET A 129 -7.38 -1.50 5.22
C MET A 129 -7.21 0.00 5.33
N ILE A 130 -8.33 0.72 5.40
CA ILE A 130 -8.36 2.15 5.67
C ILE A 130 -9.16 2.39 6.95
N TYR A 131 -8.67 3.31 7.75
CA TYR A 131 -9.25 3.72 9.03
C TYR A 131 -9.62 5.19 8.92
N ASP A 132 -10.69 5.59 9.61
CA ASP A 132 -11.11 7.00 9.68
C ASP A 132 -11.31 7.64 8.30
N ALA A 133 -11.78 6.87 7.34
CA ALA A 133 -12.06 7.37 6.00
C ALA A 133 -13.46 7.98 5.92
N VAL A 134 -13.60 9.09 5.20
CA VAL A 134 -14.88 9.75 4.97
C VAL A 134 -15.66 9.01 3.89
N ARG A 135 -16.91 8.65 4.18
CA ARG A 135 -17.80 8.02 3.19
C ARG A 135 -18.27 9.07 2.19
N ILE A 136 -18.16 8.73 0.91
CA ILE A 136 -18.67 9.51 -0.22
C ILE A 136 -19.52 8.61 -1.13
N ASN A 137 -20.38 9.24 -1.94
CA ASN A 137 -21.27 8.53 -2.85
C ASN A 137 -21.08 9.00 -4.29
N LYS A 138 -21.19 8.02 -5.19
CA LYS A 138 -21.37 8.21 -6.62
C LYS A 138 -22.84 8.48 -6.93
N GLU A 139 -23.14 9.06 -8.10
CA GLU A 139 -24.51 9.36 -8.54
C GLU A 139 -25.43 8.14 -8.63
N ASP A 140 -24.87 6.98 -8.97
CA ASP A 140 -25.60 5.70 -9.05
C ASP A 140 -25.82 5.04 -7.68
N GLY A 141 -25.40 5.70 -6.60
CA GLY A 141 -25.49 5.21 -5.22
C GLY A 141 -24.29 4.39 -4.76
N THR A 142 -23.32 4.09 -5.64
CA THR A 142 -22.10 3.38 -5.24
C THR A 142 -21.38 4.14 -4.14
N GLU A 143 -21.05 3.42 -3.07
CA GLU A 143 -20.36 3.95 -1.91
C GLU A 143 -18.85 3.86 -2.10
N ALA A 144 -18.14 4.82 -1.53
CA ALA A 144 -16.69 4.78 -1.44
C ALA A 144 -16.21 5.49 -0.19
N TRP A 145 -14.95 5.27 0.16
CA TRP A 145 -14.29 5.86 1.31
C TRP A 145 -13.03 6.58 0.83
N LEU A 146 -12.90 7.82 1.29
CA LEU A 146 -11.79 8.70 0.96
C LEU A 146 -11.06 9.10 2.25
N LYS A 147 -9.75 8.91 2.24
CA LYS A 147 -8.84 9.40 3.26
C LYS A 147 -7.74 10.22 2.62
N VAL A 148 -7.39 11.35 3.22
CA VAL A 148 -6.22 12.15 2.81
C VAL A 148 -5.43 12.55 4.04
N GLU A 149 -4.16 12.15 4.09
CA GLU A 149 -3.21 12.48 5.14
C GLU A 149 -2.09 13.35 4.55
N LEU A 150 -1.59 14.34 5.30
CA LEU A 150 -0.59 15.28 4.78
C LEU A 150 0.87 14.87 5.07
N GLY A 151 1.13 14.11 6.15
CA GLY A 151 2.40 13.40 6.39
C GLY A 151 3.72 14.12 6.07
N GLU A 152 4.81 13.35 5.92
CA GLU A 152 6.03 13.81 5.23
C GLU A 152 5.83 13.77 3.71
N VAL A 153 5.15 12.72 3.25
CA VAL A 153 4.64 12.59 1.89
C VAL A 153 3.13 12.48 2.02
N PRO A 154 2.37 13.48 1.55
CA PRO A 154 0.93 13.41 1.56
C PRO A 154 0.41 12.20 0.78
N ARG A 155 -0.64 11.58 1.30
CA ARG A 155 -1.21 10.35 0.78
C ARG A 155 -2.73 10.46 0.69
N LEU A 156 -3.26 10.11 -0.47
CA LEU A 156 -4.68 9.88 -0.69
C LEU A 156 -4.94 8.38 -0.82
N GLU A 157 -5.93 7.90 -0.09
CA GLU A 157 -6.46 6.54 -0.20
C GLU A 157 -7.94 6.61 -0.55
N PHE A 158 -8.32 5.86 -1.58
CA PHE A 158 -9.68 5.83 -2.09
C PHE A 158 -10.11 4.40 -2.37
N LEU A 159 -11.19 3.97 -1.72
CA LEU A 159 -11.71 2.61 -1.79
C LEU A 159 -13.17 2.64 -2.22
N VAL A 160 -13.51 1.93 -3.29
CA VAL A 160 -14.89 1.81 -3.79
C VAL A 160 -15.51 0.53 -3.23
N PHE A 161 -16.70 0.63 -2.64
CA PHE A 161 -17.40 -0.49 -2.06
C PHE A 161 -17.73 -1.55 -3.11
N ASP A 162 -17.35 -2.79 -2.85
CA ASP A 162 -17.82 -3.96 -3.57
C ASP A 162 -18.22 -5.04 -2.55
N PRO A 163 -19.50 -5.43 -2.49
CA PRO A 163 -19.99 -6.40 -1.50
C PRO A 163 -19.36 -7.79 -1.64
N SER A 164 -18.73 -8.10 -2.79
CA SER A 164 -18.06 -9.39 -2.98
C SER A 164 -16.75 -9.52 -2.22
N ASN A 165 -16.12 -8.39 -1.84
CA ASN A 165 -14.79 -8.41 -1.24
C ASN A 165 -14.46 -7.25 -0.28
N THR A 166 -15.40 -6.35 -0.03
CA THR A 166 -15.27 -5.23 0.92
C THR A 166 -15.98 -5.55 2.23
N VAL A 167 -15.30 -5.28 3.34
CA VAL A 167 -15.82 -5.46 4.70
C VAL A 167 -15.71 -4.13 5.43
N VAL A 168 -16.77 -3.72 6.12
CA VAL A 168 -16.78 -2.55 7.00
C VAL A 168 -16.99 -3.05 8.43
N LYS A 169 -16.10 -2.66 9.34
CA LYS A 169 -16.17 -2.99 10.76
C LYS A 169 -16.22 -1.71 11.58
N GLU A 170 -17.05 -1.72 12.61
CA GLU A 170 -16.96 -0.74 13.69
C GLU A 170 -15.91 -1.26 14.69
N MET A 171 -14.99 -0.39 15.08
CA MET A 171 -13.96 -0.71 16.05
C MET A 171 -14.45 -0.37 17.45
N ASP A 172 -14.36 -1.34 18.35
CA ASP A 172 -14.53 -1.07 19.77
C ASP A 172 -13.24 -0.44 20.29
N PRO A 173 -13.27 0.76 20.90
CA PRO A 173 -12.08 1.37 21.49
C PRO A 173 -11.44 0.54 22.62
N ASN A 174 -12.04 -0.59 23.04
CA ASN A 174 -11.51 -1.51 24.03
C ASN A 174 -10.98 -2.85 23.46
N ASP A 175 -11.01 -3.06 22.13
CA ASP A 175 -10.56 -4.33 21.50
C ASP A 175 -9.03 -4.39 21.27
N ASP A 176 -8.29 -3.33 21.61
CA ASP A 176 -6.82 -3.18 21.39
C ASP A 176 -5.94 -3.78 22.51
N GLU A 177 -6.48 -4.59 23.44
CA GLU A 177 -5.64 -5.42 24.30
C GLU A 177 -5.24 -6.71 23.55
N GLU A 178 -4.34 -6.58 22.57
CA GLU A 178 -3.55 -7.75 22.18
C GLU A 178 -2.69 -8.16 23.39
N GLU A 179 -3.09 -9.27 24.04
CA GLU A 179 -2.27 -10.01 25.00
C GLU A 179 -0.93 -10.33 24.33
N TYR A 180 0.09 -9.52 24.60
CA TYR A 180 1.47 -9.97 24.45
C TYR A 180 1.67 -11.06 25.51
N GLU A 181 1.45 -12.32 25.15
CA GLU A 181 2.05 -13.43 25.89
C GLU A 181 3.57 -13.27 25.77
N ASP A 182 4.17 -12.64 26.77
CA ASP A 182 5.60 -12.70 27.05
C ASP A 182 5.95 -14.18 27.27
N GLY A 183 6.29 -14.86 26.17
CA GLY A 183 6.98 -16.14 26.22
C GLY A 183 8.35 -15.91 26.82
N ALA A 184 8.43 -16.01 28.15
CA ALA A 184 9.68 -16.06 28.88
C ALA A 184 10.59 -17.09 28.21
N SER A 185 11.71 -16.63 27.66
CA SER A 185 12.81 -17.50 27.29
C SER A 185 13.46 -17.97 28.59
N ASP A 186 13.13 -19.19 29.01
CA ASP A 186 13.93 -19.93 29.98
C ASP A 186 15.28 -20.25 29.31
N ASP A 187 16.23 -19.33 29.44
CA ASP A 187 17.66 -19.63 29.30
C ASP A 187 18.08 -20.43 30.55
N GLU A 188 17.88 -21.75 30.49
CA GLU A 188 18.50 -22.69 31.41
C GLU A 188 20.00 -22.79 31.04
N GLU A 189 20.83 -21.99 31.71
CA GLU A 189 22.27 -22.22 31.77
C GLU A 189 22.53 -23.54 32.49
N THR A 190 22.84 -24.61 31.74
CA THR A 190 23.43 -25.81 32.30
C THR A 190 24.94 -25.65 32.35
N GLU A 191 25.44 -25.27 33.53
CA GLU A 191 26.80 -25.53 33.97
C GLU A 191 26.97 -27.05 34.13
N ASP A 192 27.83 -27.69 33.34
CA ASP A 192 28.34 -29.03 33.64
C ASP A 192 29.86 -28.96 33.80
N GLU A 193 30.27 -29.10 35.05
CA GLU A 193 31.64 -29.23 35.53
C GLU A 193 32.29 -30.56 35.07
N ASP A 194 33.58 -30.45 34.73
CA ASP A 194 34.69 -31.40 34.85
C ASP A 194 34.42 -32.93 34.89
N SER A 195 35.11 -33.63 33.98
CA SER A 195 35.77 -34.89 34.36
C SER A 195 37.08 -35.08 33.60
N ASP A 196 38.14 -35.14 34.40
CA ASP A 196 39.46 -35.63 34.06
C ASP A 196 39.40 -37.04 33.46
N ASP A 197 40.27 -37.33 32.49
CA ASP A 197 41.01 -38.59 32.50
C ASP A 197 42.32 -38.42 31.73
N GLU A 198 43.40 -38.54 32.49
CA GLU A 198 44.77 -38.69 32.02
C GLU A 198 44.98 -40.03 31.29
N GLU A 199 45.94 -40.04 30.37
CA GLU A 199 47.05 -41.00 30.21
C GLU A 199 47.62 -40.82 28.80
N SER A 200 48.90 -41.00 28.48
CA SER A 200 50.19 -40.99 29.16
C SER A 200 51.20 -41.24 28.03
N ASP A 201 52.34 -40.56 28.11
CA ASP A 201 53.67 -40.91 27.62
C ASP A 201 53.94 -41.34 26.15
N GLY A 202 54.95 -40.67 25.57
CA GLY A 202 55.63 -41.15 24.37
C GLY A 202 56.65 -40.16 23.81
N GLY A 203 57.78 -39.99 24.51
CA GLY A 203 58.81 -38.97 24.27
C GLY A 203 59.57 -39.00 22.93
N GLY A 204 60.46 -38.01 22.77
CA GLY A 204 61.58 -38.11 21.82
C GLY A 204 62.10 -36.80 21.23
N SER A 205 63.01 -36.16 21.97
CA SER A 205 64.26 -35.51 21.52
C SER A 205 64.30 -34.43 20.42
N ASP A 206 64.75 -33.26 20.89
CA ASP A 206 65.99 -32.56 20.53
C ASP A 206 66.10 -31.62 19.31
N ASN A 207 66.56 -30.41 19.70
CA ASN A 207 67.53 -29.49 19.08
C ASN A 207 67.09 -28.39 18.10
N GLU A 208 67.18 -27.16 18.66
CA GLU A 208 67.91 -25.97 18.20
C GLU A 208 68.19 -25.77 16.70
N GLU A 209 67.76 -24.62 16.19
CA GLU A 209 68.70 -23.67 15.55
C GLU A 209 68.16 -22.22 15.59
N ASN A 210 69.07 -21.33 15.98
CA ASN A 210 69.08 -19.84 16.04
C ASN A 210 68.46 -19.09 17.22
#